data_AF-A0AAV3NLP3-F1
#
_entry.id   AF-A0AAV3NLP3-F1
#
_cell.length_a   1.000
_cell.length_b   1.000
_cell.length_c   1.000
_cell.angle_alpha   90.00
_cell.angle_beta   90.00
_cell.angle_gamma   90.00
#
_symmetry.space_group_name_H-M   'P 1'
#
loop_
_entity.id
_entity.type
_entity.pdbx_description
1 polymer ?
#
loop_
_entity_poly.entity_id
_entity_poly.type
_entity_poly.pdbx_seq_one_letter_code
_entity_poly.pdbx_strand_id
1 'polypeptide(L)'
;MSGDKVNLEFPLTLRTEAIKDDRKEYSSIQAILYGPYLLAGLSMGDWDIEIGQPSSPLNWITPIPADYNSNLISLTQDSKNTTMVLINSNNTIKMEKYPESGTDSAVAATYRLVTKSKKGRKYAGRKQPAIGEEVMLEPFDLPGMFVVHQGEDEGLRVADSSDDNDSSGFLLVAGLDGKNGSVSLESASNKGCYIYNSDGNIKLSCNTKSSTSTTFMQGASFEMQPGISEYHPISFIAKGANRSFQLAPLLSLRDESYTVYFNIQS
;
A
#
# COMPACT_ATOMS: atom_id res chain seq x y z
N MET A 1 -35.23 41.85 -13.08
CA MET A 1 -35.06 41.35 -11.70
C MET A 1 -33.65 40.77 -11.62
N SER A 2 -32.73 41.49 -10.98
CA SER A 2 -31.38 40.99 -10.73
C SER A 2 -31.48 40.08 -9.52
N GLY A 3 -31.24 38.77 -9.70
CA GLY A 3 -31.27 37.82 -8.60
C GLY A 3 -30.07 38.02 -7.69
N ASP A 4 -30.30 38.10 -6.38
CA ASP A 4 -29.24 38.15 -5.39
C ASP A 4 -28.41 36.86 -5.45
N LYS A 5 -27.09 37.02 -5.54
CA LYS A 5 -26.13 35.90 -5.48
C LYS A 5 -25.50 35.88 -4.10
N VAL A 6 -25.64 34.76 -3.40
CA VAL A 6 -24.92 34.48 -2.17
C VAL A 6 -23.73 33.59 -2.52
N ASN A 7 -22.52 34.07 -2.24
CA ASN A 7 -21.31 33.26 -2.32
C ASN A 7 -20.94 32.79 -0.91
N LEU A 8 -20.65 31.50 -0.76
CA LEU A 8 -20.17 30.90 0.48
C LEU A 8 -18.76 30.36 0.25
N GLU A 9 -17.81 30.81 1.07
CA GLU A 9 -16.44 30.30 1.09
C GLU A 9 -16.24 29.47 2.36
N PHE A 10 -15.92 28.19 2.18
CA PHE A 10 -15.61 27.28 3.28
C PHE A 10 -14.13 26.90 3.21
N PRO A 11 -13.27 27.47 4.06
CA PRO A 11 -11.87 27.09 4.08
C PRO A 11 -11.72 25.68 4.65
N LEU A 12 -11.46 24.70 3.77
CA LEU A 12 -11.10 23.34 4.15
C LEU A 12 -9.58 23.28 4.33
N THR A 13 -9.11 23.45 5.56
CA THR A 13 -7.68 23.42 5.90
C THR A 13 -7.34 22.21 6.76
N LEU A 14 -6.10 21.73 6.60
CA LEU A 14 -5.50 20.77 7.52
C LEU A 14 -5.13 21.48 8.82
N ARG A 15 -5.53 20.89 9.94
CA ARG A 15 -5.15 21.34 11.28
C ARG A 15 -5.01 20.16 12.22
N THR A 16 -4.32 20.38 13.33
CA THR A 16 -4.31 19.46 14.46
C THR A 16 -5.08 20.05 15.63
N GLU A 17 -5.71 19.18 16.43
CA GLU A 17 -6.44 19.58 17.64
C GLU A 17 -5.99 18.70 18.82
N ALA A 18 -5.54 19.31 19.90
CA ALA A 18 -5.18 18.60 21.13
C ALA A 18 -6.40 17.97 21.79
N ILE A 19 -6.18 16.85 22.51
CA ILE A 19 -7.23 16.28 23.33
C ILE A 19 -7.62 17.21 24.47
N LYS A 20 -8.85 17.07 24.98
CA LYS A 20 -9.34 17.84 26.14
C LYS A 20 -8.86 17.23 27.45
N ASP A 21 -7.55 17.13 27.61
CA ASP A 21 -6.89 16.63 28.81
C ASP A 21 -5.62 17.45 29.07
N ASP A 22 -5.61 18.20 30.17
CA ASP A 22 -4.53 19.14 30.50
C ASP A 22 -3.35 18.47 31.23
N ARG A 23 -3.40 17.15 31.47
CA ARG A 23 -2.29 16.44 32.10
C ARG A 23 -1.09 16.39 31.15
N LYS A 24 0.10 16.65 31.70
CA LYS A 24 1.32 16.86 30.92
C LYS A 24 1.68 15.67 30.03
N GLU A 25 1.40 14.46 30.49
CA GLU A 25 1.65 13.21 29.76
C GLU A 25 0.83 13.06 28.46
N TYR A 26 -0.22 13.87 28.24
CA TYR A 26 -1.01 13.85 27.00
C TYR A 26 -0.84 15.10 26.13
N SER A 27 0.08 16.01 26.49
CA SER A 27 0.27 17.30 25.79
C SER A 27 0.64 17.16 24.31
N SER A 28 1.23 16.04 23.90
CA SER A 28 1.57 15.72 22.51
C SER A 28 0.44 15.03 21.74
N ILE A 29 -0.64 14.61 22.41
CA ILE A 29 -1.72 13.85 21.78
C ILE A 29 -2.66 14.78 21.02
N GLN A 30 -2.73 14.60 19.71
CA GLN A 30 -3.52 15.45 18.83
C GLN A 30 -4.29 14.60 17.80
N ALA A 31 -5.49 15.05 17.46
CA ALA A 31 -6.24 14.60 16.29
C ALA A 31 -5.84 15.41 15.06
N ILE A 32 -6.01 14.83 13.87
CA ILE A 32 -5.78 15.50 12.59
C ILE A 32 -7.14 15.72 11.91
N LEU A 33 -7.40 16.96 11.45
CA LEU A 33 -8.65 17.32 10.80
C LEU A 33 -8.42 17.98 9.45
N TYR A 34 -9.30 17.70 8.50
CA TYR A 34 -9.43 18.42 7.24
C TYR A 34 -10.81 19.06 7.16
N GLY A 35 -10.90 20.37 7.42
CA GLY A 35 -12.19 21.04 7.58
C GLY A 35 -13.03 20.37 8.69
N PRO A 36 -14.26 19.90 8.43
CA PRO A 36 -15.08 19.21 9.42
C PRO A 36 -14.73 17.72 9.60
N TYR A 37 -13.85 17.16 8.76
CA TYR A 37 -13.56 15.73 8.76
C TYR A 37 -12.43 15.40 9.73
N LEU A 38 -12.73 14.53 10.69
CA LEU A 38 -11.72 13.86 11.51
C LEU A 38 -11.02 12.79 10.67
N LEU A 39 -9.70 12.88 10.55
CA LEU A 39 -8.90 11.92 9.82
C LEU A 39 -8.37 10.85 10.76
N ALA A 40 -8.57 9.59 10.39
CA ALA A 40 -8.03 8.42 11.05
C ALA A 40 -6.94 7.80 10.17
N GLY A 41 -5.84 7.34 10.78
CA GLY A 41 -4.77 6.63 10.09
C GLY A 41 -4.92 5.13 10.21
N LEU A 42 -4.84 4.40 9.10
CA LEU A 42 -4.80 2.94 9.13
C LEU A 42 -3.55 2.47 9.88
N SER A 43 -3.76 1.81 11.02
CA SER A 43 -2.69 1.37 11.90
C SER A 43 -3.22 0.40 12.96
N MET A 44 -2.36 -0.55 13.35
CA MET A 44 -2.60 -1.49 14.45
C MET A 44 -1.67 -1.18 15.64
N GLY A 45 -1.73 0.05 16.13
CA GLY A 45 -1.06 0.47 17.38
C GLY A 45 0.07 1.48 17.24
N ASP A 46 0.67 1.63 16.05
CA ASP A 46 1.59 2.76 15.80
C ASP A 46 0.78 4.06 15.64
N TRP A 47 1.28 5.11 16.26
CA TRP A 47 0.61 6.41 16.39
C TRP A 47 1.61 7.56 16.60
N ASP A 48 2.92 7.29 16.52
CA ASP A 48 3.97 8.29 16.75
C ASP A 48 4.27 9.06 15.46
N ILE A 49 4.21 10.39 15.56
CA ILE A 49 4.52 11.32 14.47
C ILE A 49 5.63 12.25 14.95
N GLU A 50 6.76 12.24 14.25
CA GLU A 50 7.86 13.17 14.46
C GLU A 50 7.82 14.26 13.39
N ILE A 51 7.44 15.48 13.79
CA ILE A 51 7.36 16.63 12.90
C ILE A 51 8.67 17.42 12.98
N GLY A 52 9.43 17.43 11.89
CA GLY A 52 10.57 18.33 11.75
C GLY A 52 10.13 19.80 11.70
N GLN A 53 11.04 20.73 11.96
CA GLN A 53 10.78 22.16 11.79
C GLN A 53 10.79 22.53 10.29
N PRO A 54 9.76 23.21 9.76
CA PRO A 54 8.62 23.83 10.47
C PRO A 54 7.46 22.86 10.73
N SER A 55 6.82 22.97 11.90
CA SER A 55 5.75 22.09 12.41
C SER A 55 4.39 22.17 11.68
N SER A 56 4.28 22.91 10.57
CA SER A 56 3.03 23.04 9.82
C SER A 56 2.57 21.68 9.26
N PRO A 57 1.28 21.31 9.39
CA PRO A 57 0.73 20.08 8.80
C PRO A 57 1.06 19.88 7.33
N LEU A 58 1.16 20.96 6.55
CA LEU A 58 1.45 20.90 5.11
C LEU A 58 2.86 20.36 4.78
N ASN A 59 3.77 20.30 5.75
CA ASN A 59 5.14 19.81 5.54
C ASN A 59 5.26 18.30 5.73
N TRP A 60 4.34 17.69 6.48
CA TRP A 60 4.37 16.27 6.83
C TRP A 60 3.09 15.52 6.45
N ILE A 61 2.04 16.20 6.00
CA ILE A 61 0.83 15.62 5.42
C ILE A 61 0.72 16.03 3.95
N THR A 62 0.63 15.05 3.05
CA THR A 62 0.42 15.28 1.62
C THR A 62 -0.86 14.63 1.14
N PRO A 63 -1.65 15.28 0.26
CA PRO A 63 -2.85 14.67 -0.31
C PRO A 63 -2.47 13.49 -1.19
N ILE A 64 -3.29 12.43 -1.17
CA ILE A 64 -3.15 11.31 -2.10
C ILE A 64 -3.72 11.74 -3.46
N PRO A 65 -2.93 11.67 -4.54
CA PRO A 65 -3.41 11.92 -5.89
C PRO A 65 -4.55 10.98 -6.29
N ALA A 66 -5.58 11.52 -6.95
CA ALA A 66 -6.79 10.75 -7.31
C ALA A 66 -6.52 9.59 -8.29
N ASP A 67 -5.44 9.69 -9.07
CA ASP A 67 -5.02 8.64 -10.01
C ASP A 67 -4.40 7.41 -9.31
N TYR A 68 -4.05 7.49 -8.01
CA TYR A 68 -3.47 6.37 -7.29
C TYR A 68 -4.42 5.17 -7.18
N ASN A 69 -5.74 5.39 -7.11
CA ASN A 69 -6.73 4.30 -7.11
C ASN A 69 -6.63 3.43 -8.37
N SER A 70 -6.23 4.00 -9.52
CA SER A 70 -6.05 3.23 -10.75
C SER A 70 -4.83 2.31 -10.75
N ASN A 71 -3.94 2.47 -9.76
CA ASN A 71 -2.75 1.68 -9.56
C ASN A 71 -2.88 0.69 -8.39
N LEU A 72 -4.05 0.62 -7.75
CA LEU A 72 -4.32 -0.34 -6.69
C LEU A 72 -4.72 -1.69 -7.28
N ILE A 73 -4.06 -2.73 -6.79
CA ILE A 73 -4.25 -4.10 -7.24
C ILE A 73 -4.29 -5.09 -6.08
N SER A 74 -4.82 -6.26 -6.37
CA SER A 74 -4.67 -7.47 -5.57
C SER A 74 -4.20 -8.62 -6.47
N LEU A 75 -3.26 -9.42 -5.98
CA LEU A 75 -2.72 -10.57 -6.71
C LEU A 75 -3.39 -11.84 -6.21
N THR A 76 -4.09 -12.55 -7.10
CA THR A 76 -4.92 -13.70 -6.74
C THR A 76 -4.49 -14.98 -7.44
N GLN A 77 -4.79 -16.11 -6.81
CA GLN A 77 -4.68 -17.43 -7.40
C GLN A 77 -5.88 -18.27 -6.97
N ASP A 78 -6.48 -18.98 -7.92
CA ASP A 78 -7.54 -19.93 -7.60
C ASP A 78 -6.95 -21.26 -7.10
N SER A 79 -7.45 -21.73 -5.95
CA SER A 79 -7.10 -23.02 -5.37
C SER A 79 -8.36 -23.73 -4.88
N LYS A 80 -8.62 -24.94 -5.40
CA LYS A 80 -9.65 -25.89 -4.90
C LYS A 80 -11.00 -25.23 -4.54
N ASN A 81 -11.54 -24.42 -5.45
CA ASN A 81 -12.81 -23.67 -5.36
C ASN A 81 -12.80 -22.40 -4.49
N THR A 82 -11.63 -21.95 -4.03
CA THR A 82 -11.48 -20.68 -3.32
C THR A 82 -10.45 -19.82 -4.04
N THR A 83 -10.78 -18.55 -4.22
CA THR A 83 -9.80 -17.55 -4.64
C THR A 83 -8.97 -17.17 -3.42
N MET A 84 -7.66 -17.33 -3.56
CA MET A 84 -6.67 -16.91 -2.60
C MET A 84 -6.07 -15.58 -3.07
N VAL A 85 -5.64 -14.74 -2.14
CA VAL A 85 -5.05 -13.43 -2.40
C VAL A 85 -3.73 -13.29 -1.64
N LEU A 86 -2.79 -12.56 -2.26
CA LEU A 86 -1.55 -12.14 -1.63
C LEU A 86 -1.86 -11.15 -0.51
N ILE A 87 -1.36 -11.38 0.70
CA ILE A 87 -1.64 -10.55 1.87
C ILE A 87 -0.36 -10.25 2.66
N ASN A 88 -0.23 -9.01 3.14
CA ASN A 88 0.77 -8.60 4.11
C ASN A 88 0.29 -8.89 5.54
N SER A 89 0.95 -9.80 6.23
CA SER A 89 0.65 -10.13 7.63
C SER A 89 1.90 -9.95 8.46
N ASN A 90 1.94 -8.89 9.27
CA ASN A 90 3.08 -8.56 10.14
C ASN A 90 4.41 -8.50 9.36
N ASN A 91 4.43 -7.78 8.24
CA ASN A 91 5.58 -7.62 7.35
C ASN A 91 6.05 -8.90 6.65
N THR A 92 5.26 -9.98 6.69
CA THR A 92 5.49 -11.20 5.91
C THR A 92 4.39 -11.36 4.87
N ILE A 93 4.76 -11.81 3.67
CA ILE A 93 3.80 -12.01 2.59
C ILE A 93 3.38 -13.48 2.52
N LYS A 94 2.07 -13.72 2.40
CA LYS A 94 1.48 -15.06 2.33
C LYS A 94 0.23 -15.05 1.45
N MET A 95 -0.33 -16.23 1.18
CA MET A 95 -1.64 -16.35 0.54
C MET A 95 -2.73 -16.65 1.57
N GLU A 96 -3.81 -15.89 1.56
CA GLU A 96 -5.00 -16.15 2.37
C GLU A 96 -6.26 -16.15 1.51
N LYS A 97 -7.39 -16.54 2.09
CA LYS A 97 -8.69 -16.49 1.41
C LYS A 97 -9.01 -15.03 1.04
N TYR A 98 -9.56 -14.82 -0.15
CA TYR A 98 -10.03 -13.51 -0.58
C TYR A 98 -10.98 -12.88 0.45
N PRO A 99 -10.67 -11.69 0.99
CA PRO A 99 -11.42 -11.08 2.09
C PRO A 99 -12.62 -10.26 1.61
N GLU A 100 -13.52 -9.95 2.56
CA GLU A 100 -14.58 -8.96 2.34
C GLU A 100 -14.00 -7.54 2.38
N SER A 101 -14.54 -6.65 1.55
CA SER A 101 -14.15 -5.23 1.52
C SER A 101 -14.53 -4.51 2.81
N GLY A 102 -13.67 -3.60 3.27
CA GLY A 102 -13.87 -2.86 4.51
C GLY A 102 -13.27 -3.52 5.76
N THR A 103 -12.38 -4.50 5.59
CA THR A 103 -11.71 -5.24 6.67
C THR A 103 -10.20 -5.01 6.66
N ASP A 104 -9.53 -5.29 7.79
CA ASP A 104 -8.06 -5.29 7.86
C ASP A 104 -7.43 -6.20 6.80
N SER A 105 -8.04 -7.35 6.52
CA SER A 105 -7.55 -8.27 5.50
C SER A 105 -7.65 -7.69 4.09
N ALA A 106 -8.70 -6.92 3.78
CA ALA A 106 -8.82 -6.23 2.50
C ALA A 106 -7.74 -5.15 2.31
N VAL A 107 -7.47 -4.40 3.37
CA VAL A 107 -6.36 -3.43 3.41
C VAL A 107 -5.02 -4.13 3.16
N ALA A 108 -4.74 -5.18 3.93
CA ALA A 108 -3.49 -5.93 3.87
C ALA A 108 -3.28 -6.68 2.53
N ALA A 109 -4.36 -6.97 1.80
CA ALA A 109 -4.35 -7.62 0.50
C ALA A 109 -4.37 -6.65 -0.69
N THR A 110 -4.34 -5.34 -0.42
CA THR A 110 -4.31 -4.28 -1.43
C THR A 110 -2.91 -3.69 -1.53
N TYR A 111 -2.40 -3.59 -2.76
CA TYR A 111 -1.09 -3.02 -3.04
C TYR A 111 -1.21 -1.94 -4.11
N ARG A 112 -0.42 -0.87 -3.97
CA ARG A 112 -0.17 0.08 -5.05
C ARG A 112 1.01 -0.38 -5.88
N LEU A 113 0.82 -0.48 -7.19
CA LEU A 113 1.92 -0.67 -8.13
C LEU A 113 2.66 0.66 -8.34
N VAL A 114 3.97 0.63 -8.08
CA VAL A 114 4.84 1.80 -8.26
C VAL A 114 5.91 1.49 -9.31
N THR A 115 5.88 2.21 -10.43
CA THR A 115 6.86 2.06 -11.52
C THR A 115 8.13 2.88 -11.26
N LYS A 116 9.32 2.30 -11.47
CA LYS A 116 10.57 3.07 -11.51
C LYS A 116 10.73 3.70 -12.90
N SER A 117 10.70 5.04 -13.01
CA SER A 117 11.03 5.71 -14.28
C SER A 117 12.49 6.16 -14.31
N LYS A 118 13.09 6.24 -15.52
CA LYS A 118 14.49 6.68 -15.75
C LYS A 118 14.80 8.12 -15.30
N LYS A 119 13.82 8.89 -14.80
CA LYS A 119 14.00 10.24 -14.23
C LYS A 119 13.60 10.31 -12.75
N GLY A 120 13.82 9.23 -12.00
CA GLY A 120 13.38 9.05 -10.61
C GLY A 120 12.05 8.29 -10.49
N ARG A 121 11.71 7.88 -9.25
CA ARG A 121 10.42 7.26 -8.91
C ARG A 121 9.32 8.24 -9.32
N LYS A 122 8.60 7.94 -10.39
CA LYS A 122 7.43 8.71 -10.81
C LYS A 122 6.23 7.84 -10.54
N TYR A 123 5.33 8.37 -9.71
CA TYR A 123 3.99 7.83 -9.58
C TYR A 123 3.29 8.08 -10.91
N ALA A 124 3.12 7.02 -11.71
CA ALA A 124 2.57 7.13 -13.04
C ALA A 124 1.06 7.37 -12.93
N GLY A 125 0.63 8.58 -13.29
CA GLY A 125 -0.77 8.96 -13.39
C GLY A 125 -1.48 8.49 -14.66
N ARG A 126 -1.18 7.28 -15.16
CA ARG A 126 -1.95 6.65 -16.25
C ARG A 126 -1.56 5.19 -16.54
N LYS A 127 -2.58 4.34 -16.46
CA LYS A 127 -2.69 2.90 -16.82
C LYS A 127 -1.88 1.98 -15.91
N GLN A 128 -2.52 0.87 -15.49
CA GLN A 128 -1.83 -0.26 -14.86
C GLN A 128 -0.54 -0.56 -15.63
N PRO A 129 0.57 -0.83 -14.92
CA PRO A 129 1.87 -1.00 -15.55
C PRO A 129 1.80 -2.05 -16.66
N ALA A 130 2.49 -1.75 -17.75
CA ALA A 130 2.51 -2.64 -18.89
C ALA A 130 3.42 -3.85 -18.61
N ILE A 131 3.13 -4.97 -19.26
CA ILE A 131 4.06 -6.08 -19.34
C ILE A 131 5.41 -5.57 -19.86
N GLY A 132 6.48 -5.93 -19.16
CA GLY A 132 7.86 -5.50 -19.43
C GLY A 132 8.34 -4.30 -18.61
N GLU A 133 7.50 -3.73 -17.74
CA GLU A 133 7.89 -2.66 -16.83
C GLU A 133 8.38 -3.19 -15.47
N GLU A 134 9.37 -2.51 -14.89
CA GLU A 134 9.82 -2.77 -13.52
C GLU A 134 8.90 -2.02 -12.54
N VAL A 135 8.29 -2.79 -11.64
CA VAL A 135 7.32 -2.36 -10.63
C VAL A 135 7.81 -2.71 -9.23
N MET A 136 7.30 -1.99 -8.25
CA MET A 136 7.41 -2.30 -6.83
C MET A 136 5.99 -2.42 -6.26
N LEU A 137 5.79 -3.34 -5.32
CA LEU A 137 4.52 -3.53 -4.63
C LEU A 137 4.56 -2.78 -3.30
N GLU A 138 3.77 -1.73 -3.16
CA GLU A 138 3.66 -0.96 -1.92
C GLU A 138 2.34 -1.33 -1.21
N PRO A 139 2.35 -1.86 0.02
CA PRO A 139 1.11 -2.14 0.75
C PRO A 139 0.28 -0.87 0.99
N PHE A 140 -1.04 -0.98 0.88
CA PHE A 140 -1.97 0.15 0.95
C PHE A 140 -1.86 0.97 2.25
N ASP A 141 -1.66 0.29 3.38
CA ASP A 141 -1.55 0.86 4.73
C ASP A 141 -0.14 1.24 5.16
N LEU A 142 0.88 0.93 4.34
CA LEU A 142 2.28 1.25 4.59
C LEU A 142 2.89 2.10 3.45
N PRO A 143 2.40 3.33 3.19
CA PRO A 143 2.97 4.19 2.17
C PRO A 143 4.49 4.39 2.37
N GLY A 144 5.26 4.25 1.28
CA GLY A 144 6.72 4.33 1.29
C GLY A 144 7.45 3.02 1.59
N MET A 145 6.76 1.97 2.03
CA MET A 145 7.34 0.64 2.25
C MET A 145 6.97 -0.30 1.11
N PHE A 146 7.86 -1.25 0.79
CA PHE A 146 7.68 -2.14 -0.37
C PHE A 146 7.90 -3.59 0.01
N VAL A 147 7.24 -4.47 -0.73
CA VAL A 147 7.57 -5.90 -0.72
C VAL A 147 8.98 -6.08 -1.28
N VAL A 148 9.84 -6.76 -0.51
CA VAL A 148 11.21 -7.09 -0.87
C VAL A 148 11.45 -8.59 -0.76
N HIS A 149 12.27 -9.12 -1.67
CA HIS A 149 12.80 -10.47 -1.54
C HIS A 149 14.03 -10.51 -0.63
N GLN A 150 14.31 -11.69 -0.07
CA GLN A 150 15.42 -11.93 0.87
C GLN A 150 16.49 -12.88 0.31
N GLY A 151 16.42 -13.19 -1.00
CA GLY A 151 17.23 -14.23 -1.64
C GLY A 151 16.39 -15.37 -2.20
N GLU A 152 17.06 -16.30 -2.87
CA GLU A 152 16.43 -17.49 -3.45
C GLU A 152 15.87 -18.41 -2.35
N ASP A 153 14.66 -18.91 -2.59
CA ASP A 153 13.86 -19.76 -1.71
C ASP A 153 13.47 -19.17 -0.35
N GLU A 154 13.79 -17.89 -0.13
CA GLU A 154 13.41 -17.15 1.07
C GLU A 154 12.06 -16.44 0.92
N GLY A 155 11.36 -16.28 2.05
CA GLY A 155 10.08 -15.57 2.11
C GLY A 155 10.21 -14.09 1.75
N LEU A 156 9.11 -13.48 1.30
CA LEU A 156 9.06 -12.04 1.06
C LEU A 156 8.69 -11.28 2.34
N ARG A 157 9.26 -10.08 2.50
CA ARG A 157 8.97 -9.18 3.62
C ARG A 157 8.61 -7.77 3.15
N VAL A 158 8.10 -6.94 4.04
CA VAL A 158 7.90 -5.50 3.79
C VAL A 158 9.02 -4.68 4.44
N ALA A 159 9.58 -3.72 3.70
CA ALA A 159 10.72 -2.91 4.14
C ALA A 159 10.70 -1.50 3.54
N ASP A 160 11.41 -0.55 4.16
CA ASP A 160 11.64 0.77 3.54
C ASP A 160 12.57 0.63 2.33
N SER A 161 12.21 1.35 1.29
CA SER A 161 12.92 1.56 0.03
C SER A 161 14.28 2.26 0.11
N SER A 162 14.67 2.76 1.28
CA SER A 162 16.03 3.26 1.54
C SER A 162 17.08 2.16 1.50
N ASP A 163 16.65 0.89 1.56
CA ASP A 163 17.50 -0.26 1.30
C ASP A 163 17.77 -0.34 -0.22
N ASP A 164 18.92 0.19 -0.64
CA ASP A 164 19.47 0.30 -2.01
C ASP A 164 19.65 -1.04 -2.76
N ASN A 165 19.03 -2.13 -2.30
CA ASN A 165 19.44 -3.49 -2.65
C ASN A 165 18.72 -4.10 -3.86
N ASP A 166 18.04 -3.28 -4.69
CA ASP A 166 17.22 -3.70 -5.84
C ASP A 166 16.19 -4.82 -5.57
N SER A 167 15.98 -5.20 -4.30
CA SER A 167 15.20 -6.36 -3.89
C SER A 167 13.69 -6.12 -3.88
N SER A 168 13.28 -4.86 -4.04
CA SER A 168 11.88 -4.43 -4.21
C SER A 168 11.45 -4.38 -5.67
N GLY A 169 12.40 -4.42 -6.61
CA GLY A 169 12.13 -4.32 -8.04
C GLY A 169 11.71 -5.66 -8.62
N PHE A 170 10.55 -5.68 -9.29
CA PHE A 170 10.05 -6.84 -10.02
C PHE A 170 9.71 -6.44 -11.46
N LEU A 171 10.22 -7.17 -12.43
CA LEU A 171 9.79 -7.08 -13.81
C LEU A 171 8.44 -7.79 -13.95
N LEU A 172 7.41 -7.04 -14.35
CA LEU A 172 6.09 -7.59 -14.62
C LEU A 172 6.12 -8.29 -15.99
N VAL A 173 5.92 -9.60 -16.03
CA VAL A 173 5.91 -10.40 -17.27
C VAL A 173 4.58 -11.12 -17.45
N ALA A 174 4.30 -11.59 -18.66
CA ALA A 174 3.15 -12.46 -18.91
C ALA A 174 3.26 -13.73 -18.05
N GLY A 175 2.14 -14.20 -17.53
CA GLY A 175 2.12 -15.34 -16.62
C GLY A 175 2.78 -16.58 -17.23
N LEU A 176 3.64 -17.22 -16.45
CA LEU A 176 4.38 -18.42 -16.86
C LEU A 176 3.45 -19.61 -17.13
N ASP A 177 2.23 -19.60 -16.61
CA ASP A 177 1.20 -20.63 -16.83
C ASP A 177 0.54 -20.57 -18.21
N GLY A 178 0.84 -19.53 -19.00
CA GLY A 178 0.33 -19.34 -20.36
C GLY A 178 -1.15 -18.97 -20.43
N LYS A 179 -1.81 -18.71 -19.29
CA LYS A 179 -3.20 -18.23 -19.28
C LYS A 179 -3.26 -16.79 -19.75
N ASN A 180 -4.31 -16.45 -20.49
CA ASN A 180 -4.49 -15.08 -20.93
C ASN A 180 -4.83 -14.19 -19.73
N GLY A 181 -4.11 -13.09 -19.56
CA GLY A 181 -4.33 -12.12 -18.47
C GLY A 181 -3.65 -12.47 -17.14
N SER A 182 -3.00 -13.64 -17.01
CA SER A 182 -2.13 -13.92 -15.87
C SER A 182 -0.81 -13.16 -15.99
N VAL A 183 -0.20 -12.87 -14.86
CA VAL A 183 1.08 -12.16 -14.74
C VAL A 183 2.02 -12.93 -13.82
N SER A 184 3.32 -12.75 -14.05
CA SER A 184 4.37 -13.21 -13.16
C SER A 184 5.29 -12.04 -12.82
N LEU A 185 5.86 -12.07 -11.61
CA LEU A 185 6.72 -11.01 -11.09
C LEU A 185 8.13 -11.57 -10.97
N GLU A 186 8.96 -11.29 -11.98
CA GLU A 186 10.38 -11.70 -12.00
C GLU A 186 11.20 -10.72 -11.18
N SER A 187 12.12 -11.19 -10.34
CA SER A 187 13.04 -10.31 -9.61
C SER A 187 13.95 -9.53 -10.57
N ALA A 188 14.01 -8.22 -10.40
CA ALA A 188 14.88 -7.36 -11.21
C ALA A 188 16.38 -7.64 -10.94
N SER A 189 16.72 -7.99 -9.69
CA SER A 189 18.09 -8.30 -9.28
C SER A 189 18.48 -9.76 -9.58
N ASN A 190 17.52 -10.69 -9.61
CA ASN A 190 17.76 -12.13 -9.76
C ASN A 190 16.97 -12.69 -10.95
N LYS A 191 17.54 -12.56 -12.16
CA LYS A 191 16.92 -13.04 -13.40
C LYS A 191 16.60 -14.53 -13.35
N GLY A 192 15.42 -14.89 -13.82
CA GLY A 192 14.88 -16.25 -13.79
C GLY A 192 14.23 -16.63 -12.45
N CYS A 193 14.17 -15.72 -11.48
CA CYS A 193 13.54 -15.94 -10.19
C CYS A 193 12.26 -15.12 -10.06
N TYR A 194 11.21 -15.75 -9.54
CA TYR A 194 9.86 -15.21 -9.53
C TYR A 194 9.26 -15.25 -8.13
N ILE A 195 8.33 -14.34 -7.85
CA ILE A 195 7.42 -14.51 -6.72
C ILE A 195 6.64 -15.81 -6.96
N TYR A 196 6.71 -16.73 -6.01
CA TYR A 196 6.19 -18.08 -6.12
C TYR A 196 5.40 -18.46 -4.89
N ASN A 197 4.20 -19.01 -5.13
CA ASN A 197 3.36 -19.61 -4.09
C ASN A 197 3.71 -21.09 -3.92
N SER A 198 4.30 -21.42 -2.78
CA SER A 198 4.59 -22.78 -2.34
C SER A 198 3.56 -23.23 -1.29
N ASP A 199 2.39 -23.70 -1.75
CA ASP A 199 1.31 -24.20 -0.89
C ASP A 199 0.84 -23.21 0.20
N GLY A 200 0.76 -21.92 -0.16
CA GLY A 200 0.34 -20.82 0.70
C GLY A 200 1.49 -19.94 1.21
N ASN A 201 2.72 -20.44 1.14
CA ASN A 201 3.91 -19.71 1.53
C ASN A 201 4.50 -18.99 0.32
N ILE A 202 4.59 -17.66 0.39
CA ILE A 202 5.13 -16.84 -0.69
C ILE A 202 6.63 -16.66 -0.50
N LYS A 203 7.39 -17.00 -1.54
CA LYS A 203 8.84 -16.88 -1.57
C LYS A 203 9.34 -16.43 -2.94
N LEU A 204 10.61 -16.05 -3.02
CA LEU A 204 11.29 -15.92 -4.31
C LEU A 204 11.80 -17.30 -4.72
N SER A 205 11.49 -17.80 -5.91
CA SER A 205 11.99 -19.10 -6.37
C SER A 205 12.48 -19.04 -7.82
N CYS A 206 13.60 -19.69 -8.09
CA CYS A 206 14.28 -19.62 -9.38
C CYS A 206 13.93 -20.80 -10.27
N ASN A 207 13.61 -20.51 -11.52
CA ASN A 207 13.45 -21.51 -12.54
C ASN A 207 14.84 -21.99 -12.99
N THR A 208 15.43 -22.91 -12.23
CA THR A 208 16.61 -23.64 -12.71
C THR A 208 16.18 -24.47 -13.93
N LYS A 209 17.08 -24.67 -14.90
CA LYS A 209 16.81 -25.29 -16.22
C LYS A 209 16.14 -26.69 -16.20
N SER A 210 15.81 -27.22 -15.02
CA SER A 210 15.09 -28.48 -14.77
C SER A 210 13.61 -28.32 -14.41
N SER A 211 13.09 -27.11 -14.16
CA SER A 211 11.68 -26.88 -13.75
C SER A 211 10.82 -26.32 -14.88
N THR A 212 10.67 -27.08 -15.97
CA THR A 212 9.49 -26.97 -16.86
C THR A 212 8.23 -27.54 -16.20
N SER A 213 8.18 -27.61 -14.87
CA SER A 213 7.04 -28.19 -14.17
C SER A 213 5.87 -27.22 -14.27
N THR A 214 4.75 -27.73 -14.74
CA THR A 214 3.48 -26.99 -14.78
C THR A 214 3.12 -26.42 -13.41
N THR A 215 3.52 -27.11 -12.33
CA THR A 215 3.39 -26.65 -10.94
C THR A 215 4.15 -25.35 -10.67
N PHE A 216 5.41 -25.23 -11.13
CA PHE A 216 6.18 -24.00 -10.93
C PHE A 216 5.51 -22.84 -11.66
N MET A 217 5.16 -23.06 -12.94
CA MET A 217 4.51 -22.06 -13.78
C MET A 217 3.20 -21.57 -13.18
N GLN A 218 2.37 -22.49 -12.66
CA GLN A 218 1.12 -22.16 -11.98
C GLN A 218 1.35 -21.40 -10.67
N GLY A 219 2.29 -21.86 -9.83
CA GLY A 219 2.56 -21.21 -8.54
C GLY A 219 3.21 -19.83 -8.67
N ALA A 220 3.90 -19.56 -9.79
CA ALA A 220 4.51 -18.26 -10.10
C ALA A 220 3.63 -17.33 -10.94
N SER A 221 2.40 -17.75 -11.28
CA SER A 221 1.46 -16.95 -12.08
C SER A 221 0.28 -16.51 -11.23
N PHE A 222 -0.08 -15.24 -11.32
CA PHE A 222 -1.14 -14.61 -10.56
C PHE A 222 -2.12 -13.94 -11.51
N GLU A 223 -3.38 -13.87 -11.11
CA GLU A 223 -4.33 -12.92 -11.69
C GLU A 223 -4.16 -11.57 -10.99
N MET A 224 -4.13 -10.50 -11.77
CA MET A 224 -4.05 -9.14 -11.25
C MET A 224 -5.44 -8.51 -11.30
N GLN A 225 -6.05 -8.38 -10.13
CA GLN A 225 -7.38 -7.80 -9.95
C GLN A 225 -7.24 -6.34 -9.46
N PRO A 226 -8.28 -5.50 -9.60
CA PRO A 226 -8.36 -4.22 -8.89
C PRO A 226 -8.17 -4.43 -7.38
N GLY A 227 -7.59 -3.44 -6.70
CA GLY A 227 -7.44 -3.46 -5.24
C GLY A 227 -8.79 -3.63 -4.54
N ILE A 228 -8.78 -4.37 -3.43
CA ILE A 228 -10.00 -4.61 -2.63
C ILE A 228 -10.38 -3.35 -1.82
N SER A 229 -9.36 -2.57 -1.45
CA SER A 229 -9.48 -1.26 -0.79
C SER A 229 -9.15 -0.13 -1.76
N GLU A 230 -9.75 1.03 -1.55
CA GLU A 230 -9.54 2.24 -2.36
C GLU A 230 -9.30 3.45 -1.46
N TYR A 231 -8.51 4.41 -1.93
CA TYR A 231 -8.36 5.69 -1.26
C TYR A 231 -9.64 6.52 -1.38
N HIS A 232 -10.04 7.13 -0.27
CA HIS A 232 -11.11 8.12 -0.27
C HIS A 232 -10.62 9.41 -0.97
N PRO A 233 -11.48 10.20 -1.64
CA PRO A 233 -11.09 11.49 -2.23
C PRO A 233 -10.50 12.51 -1.23
N ILE A 234 -10.67 12.26 0.07
CA ILE A 234 -10.15 13.05 1.19
C ILE A 234 -9.11 12.21 1.95
N SER A 235 -8.24 11.52 1.23
CA SER A 235 -7.14 10.76 1.82
C SER A 235 -5.81 11.49 1.70
N PHE A 236 -4.98 11.29 2.72
CA PHE A 236 -3.67 11.91 2.83
C PHE A 236 -2.62 10.86 3.25
N ILE A 237 -1.36 11.18 3.05
CA ILE A 237 -0.23 10.47 3.64
C ILE A 237 0.38 11.38 4.69
N ALA A 238 0.45 10.93 5.94
CA ALA A 238 1.18 11.60 7.01
C ALA A 238 2.50 10.89 7.27
N LYS A 239 3.61 11.63 7.36
CA LYS A 239 4.91 11.09 7.78
C LYS A 239 4.87 10.85 9.29
N GLY A 240 5.09 9.61 9.71
CA GLY A 240 5.30 9.25 11.12
C GLY A 240 6.77 9.13 11.48
N ALA A 241 7.04 8.74 12.73
CA ALA A 241 8.41 8.52 13.22
C ALA A 241 9.07 7.29 12.56
N ASN A 242 8.35 6.17 12.50
CA ASN A 242 8.89 4.89 11.98
C ASN A 242 8.35 4.51 10.60
N ARG A 243 7.19 5.05 10.21
CA ARG A 243 6.52 4.77 8.94
C ARG A 243 5.61 5.93 8.57
N SER A 244 5.12 5.96 7.33
CA SER A 244 4.02 6.86 6.97
C SER A 244 2.65 6.21 7.23
N PHE A 245 1.63 7.04 7.48
CA PHE A 245 0.25 6.64 7.69
C PHE A 245 -0.62 7.06 6.51
N GLN A 246 -1.46 6.14 6.04
CA GLN A 246 -2.58 6.47 5.16
C GLN A 246 -3.72 7.02 6.02
N LEU A 247 -4.07 8.28 5.81
CA LEU A 247 -5.17 8.96 6.50
C LEU A 247 -6.42 8.95 5.62
N ALA A 248 -7.58 8.72 6.23
CA ALA A 248 -8.90 8.84 5.60
C ALA A 248 -9.91 9.44 6.59
N PRO A 249 -11.05 9.98 6.13
CA PRO A 249 -12.10 10.40 7.04
C PRO A 249 -12.57 9.21 7.88
N LEU A 250 -12.71 9.39 9.20
CA LEU A 250 -13.14 8.30 10.09
C LEU A 250 -14.43 7.63 9.61
N LEU A 251 -15.36 8.41 9.07
CA LEU A 251 -16.66 7.93 8.57
C LEU A 251 -16.57 7.09 7.29
N SER A 252 -15.41 7.03 6.61
CA SER A 252 -15.21 6.14 5.46
C SER A 252 -14.71 4.75 5.85
N LEU A 253 -14.23 4.58 7.08
CA LEU A 253 -13.78 3.30 7.60
C LEU A 253 -14.97 2.50 8.16
N ARG A 254 -14.89 1.18 8.06
CA ARG A 254 -15.89 0.21 8.52
C ARG A 254 -15.28 -0.63 9.64
N ASP A 255 -14.66 -1.74 9.29
CA ASP A 255 -14.10 -2.73 10.22
C ASP A 255 -12.56 -2.76 10.16
N GLU A 256 -11.93 -1.78 9.50
CA GLU A 256 -10.49 -1.59 9.53
C GLU A 256 -10.00 -1.04 10.88
N SER A 257 -8.83 -1.48 11.30
CA SER A 257 -8.10 -0.97 12.45
C SER A 257 -7.49 0.39 12.14
N TYR A 258 -7.72 1.37 13.03
CA TYR A 258 -7.27 2.74 12.84
C TYR A 258 -6.85 3.44 14.12
N THR A 259 -6.04 4.48 13.95
CA THR A 259 -5.61 5.45 14.96
C THR A 259 -6.27 6.80 14.70
N VAL A 260 -6.96 7.36 15.68
CA VAL A 260 -7.59 8.70 15.60
C VAL A 260 -6.71 9.79 16.20
N TYR A 261 -6.04 9.46 17.30
CA TYR A 261 -5.18 10.37 18.04
C TYR A 261 -3.74 9.93 17.89
N PHE A 262 -2.88 10.87 17.54
CA PHE A 262 -1.45 10.64 17.30
C PHE A 262 -0.63 11.31 18.40
N ASN A 263 0.49 10.68 18.74
CA ASN A 263 1.53 11.29 19.56
C ASN A 263 2.41 12.14 18.65
N ILE A 264 2.10 13.44 18.57
CA ILE A 264 2.79 14.36 17.66
C ILE A 264 3.88 15.08 18.44
N GLN A 265 5.14 14.75 18.14
CA GLN A 265 6.34 15.33 18.74
C GLN A 265 7.06 16.21 17.73
N SER A 266 7.56 17.35 18.17
CA SER A 266 8.21 18.40 17.35
C SER A 266 9.66 18.65 17.69
#